data_AF-A0A916QLS7-F1
#
_entry.id   AF-A0A916QLS7-F1
#
_cell.length_a   1.000
_cell.length_b   1.000
_cell.length_c   1.000
_cell.angle_alpha   90.00
_cell.angle_beta   90.00
_cell.angle_gamma   90.00
#
_symmetry.space_group_name_H-M   'P 1'
#
loop_
_entity.id
_entity.type
_entity.pdbx_description
1 polymer ?
#
loop_
_entity_poly.entity_id
_entity_poly.type
_entity_poly.pdbx_seq_one_letter_code
_entity_poly.pdbx_strand_id
1 'polypeptide(L)'
;MKAMMGILVLMLILLQWRLWVGDGGVQELTQLEQELAAQKAENESLQQRNQMLESEILDLKNGLEAVEERARSDLGMIRDGETFYMVIE
;
A
#
# COMPACT_ATOMS: atom_id res chain seq x y z
N MET A 1 -59.46 19.20 -4.63
CA MET A 1 -58.16 19.82 -4.99
C MET A 1 -57.18 19.90 -3.81
N LYS A 2 -57.52 20.49 -2.66
CA LYS A 2 -56.61 20.65 -1.50
C LYS A 2 -56.07 19.32 -0.91
N ALA A 3 -56.90 18.27 -0.87
CA ALA A 3 -56.48 16.95 -0.36
C ALA A 3 -55.42 16.27 -1.25
N MET A 4 -55.54 16.40 -2.58
CA MET A 4 -54.57 15.84 -3.54
C MET A 4 -53.21 16.53 -3.41
N MET A 5 -53.22 17.85 -3.19
CA MET A 5 -52.00 18.62 -2.93
C MET A 5 -51.33 18.20 -1.61
N GLY A 6 -52.11 17.96 -0.56
CA GLY A 6 -51.57 17.46 0.72
C GLY A 6 -50.88 16.10 0.59
N ILE A 7 -51.49 15.16 -0.15
CA ILE A 7 -50.90 13.83 -0.40
C ILE A 7 -49.60 13.94 -1.20
N LEU A 8 -49.58 14.78 -2.23
CA LEU A 8 -48.38 15.04 -3.04
C LEU A 8 -47.23 15.60 -2.19
N VAL A 9 -47.53 16.56 -1.31
CA VAL A 9 -46.53 17.14 -0.40
C VAL A 9 -46.02 16.09 0.59
N LEU A 10 -46.91 15.28 1.15
CA LEU A 10 -46.54 14.21 2.08
C LEU A 10 -45.62 13.18 1.39
N MET A 11 -45.94 12.79 0.16
CA MET A 11 -45.14 11.88 -0.64
C MET A 11 -43.77 12.49 -0.98
N LEU A 12 -43.72 13.78 -1.28
CA LEU A 12 -42.48 14.51 -1.54
C LEU A 12 -41.58 14.51 -0.29
N ILE A 13 -42.14 14.81 0.89
CA ILE A 13 -41.40 14.79 2.15
C ILE A 13 -40.86 13.39 2.47
N LEU A 14 -41.68 12.35 2.29
CA LEU A 14 -41.25 10.96 2.50
C LEU A 14 -40.11 10.56 1.55
N LEU A 15 -40.17 11.01 0.29
CA LEU A 15 -39.16 10.71 -0.71
C LEU A 15 -37.85 11.48 -0.44
N GLN A 16 -37.94 12.75 -0.03
CA GLN A 16 -36.80 13.52 0.44
C GLN A 16 -36.14 12.87 1.67
N TRP A 17 -36.94 12.44 2.64
CA TRP A 17 -36.42 11.76 3.83
C TRP A 17 -35.76 10.42 3.49
N ARG A 18 -36.36 9.63 2.60
CA ARG A 18 -35.77 8.39 2.08
C ARG A 18 -34.48 8.63 1.31
N LEU A 19 -34.34 9.75 0.60
CA LEU A 19 -33.11 10.09 -0.12
C LEU A 19 -31.97 10.46 0.84
N TRP A 20 -32.29 11.02 2.01
CA TRP A 20 -31.31 11.37 3.03
C TRP A 20 -30.92 10.17 3.91
N VAL A 21 -31.85 9.23 4.14
CA VAL A 21 -31.69 8.10 5.10
C VAL A 21 -31.55 6.73 4.41
N GLY A 22 -31.88 6.60 3.13
CA GLY A 22 -31.85 5.33 2.40
C GLY A 22 -30.43 4.85 2.05
N ASP A 23 -30.33 3.56 1.69
CA ASP A 23 -29.14 2.71 1.46
C ASP A 23 -28.09 3.25 0.46
N GLY A 24 -27.53 4.42 0.73
CA GLY A 24 -26.59 5.17 -0.11
C GLY A 24 -26.56 6.68 0.20
N GLY A 25 -27.23 7.11 1.27
CA GLY A 25 -27.22 8.49 1.74
C GLY A 25 -25.85 8.92 2.28
N VAL A 26 -25.72 10.23 2.52
CA VAL A 26 -24.48 10.92 2.95
C VAL A 26 -23.77 10.21 4.11
N GLN A 27 -24.51 9.56 5.01
CA GLN A 27 -23.95 8.87 6.15
C GLN A 27 -23.12 7.62 5.80
N GLU A 28 -23.53 6.84 4.80
CA GLU A 28 -22.79 5.66 4.35
C GLU A 28 -21.54 6.07 3.59
N LEU A 29 -21.65 7.10 2.74
CA LEU A 29 -20.51 7.74 2.07
C LEU A 29 -19.46 8.24 3.06
N THR A 30 -19.89 8.93 4.13
CA THR A 30 -18.93 9.43 5.14
C THR A 30 -18.23 8.31 5.92
N GLN A 31 -18.92 7.19 6.19
CA GLN A 31 -18.29 6.04 6.86
C GLN A 31 -17.29 5.37 5.94
N LEU A 32 -17.65 5.16 4.67
CA LEU A 32 -16.78 4.56 3.68
C LEU A 32 -15.55 5.44 3.38
N GLU A 33 -15.72 6.77 3.33
CA GLU A 33 -14.61 7.72 3.20
C GLU A 33 -13.66 7.67 4.41
N GLN A 34 -14.19 7.54 5.63
CA GLN A 34 -13.37 7.40 6.84
C GLN A 34 -12.58 6.09 6.83
N GLU A 35 -13.22 4.98 6.46
CA GLU A 35 -12.54 3.68 6.37
C GLU A 35 -11.46 3.68 5.28
N LEU A 36 -11.76 4.28 4.12
CA LEU A 36 -10.80 4.45 3.04
C LEU A 36 -9.61 5.32 3.47
N ALA A 37 -9.86 6.41 4.20
CA ALA A 37 -8.81 7.28 4.71
C ALA A 37 -7.89 6.54 5.70
N ALA A 38 -8.48 5.74 6.61
CA ALA A 38 -7.72 4.93 7.56
C ALA A 38 -6.85 3.89 6.85
N GLN A 39 -7.42 3.14 5.90
CA GLN A 39 -6.68 2.14 5.12
C GLN A 39 -5.55 2.78 4.29
N LYS A 40 -5.79 3.96 3.72
CA LYS A 40 -4.78 4.67 2.94
C LYS A 40 -3.61 5.11 3.81
N ALA A 41 -3.87 5.63 5.02
CA ALA A 41 -2.83 6.01 5.97
C ALA A 41 -1.98 4.80 6.41
N GLU A 42 -2.62 3.65 6.65
CA GLU A 42 -1.90 2.41 6.97
C GLU A 42 -1.03 1.94 5.78
N ASN A 43 -1.57 1.97 4.57
CA ASN A 43 -0.84 1.59 3.36
C ASN A 43 0.38 2.49 3.12
N GLU A 44 0.24 3.81 3.30
CA GLU A 44 1.36 4.75 3.19
C GLU A 44 2.47 4.44 4.21
N SER A 45 2.12 4.13 5.46
CA SER A 45 3.10 3.71 6.48
C SER A 45 3.80 2.39 6.09
N LEU A 46 3.06 1.42 5.57
CA LEU A 46 3.64 0.15 5.12
C LEU A 46 4.57 0.33 3.91
N GLN A 47 4.20 1.19 2.95
CA GLN A 47 5.03 1.50 1.80
C GLN A 47 6.35 2.15 2.21
N GLN A 48 6.33 3.10 3.15
CA GLN A 48 7.56 3.73 3.66
C GLN A 48 8.49 2.71 4.33
N ARG A 49 7.93 1.79 5.13
CA ARG A 49 8.71 0.72 5.76
C ARG A 49 9.31 -0.24 4.73
N ASN A 50 8.54 -0.62 3.73
CA ASN A 50 9.03 -1.49 2.66
C ASN A 50 10.17 -0.84 1.88
N GLN A 51 10.06 0.45 1.55
CA GLN A 51 11.15 1.17 0.89
C GLN A 51 12.42 1.23 1.75
N MET A 52 12.28 1.45 3.06
CA MET A 52 13.42 1.43 3.98
C MET A 52 14.08 0.04 4.04
N LEU A 53 13.29 -1.01 4.17
CA LEU A 53 13.78 -2.39 4.21
C LEU A 53 14.43 -2.79 2.88
N GLU A 54 13.87 -2.37 1.76
CA GLU A 54 14.45 -2.64 0.44
C GLU A 54 15.83 -1.98 0.30
N SER A 55 15.97 -0.73 0.74
CA SER A 55 17.27 -0.05 0.79
C SER A 55 18.25 -0.78 1.69
N GLU A 56 17.82 -1.22 2.87
CA GLU A 56 18.68 -1.93 3.83
C GLU A 56 19.16 -3.26 3.24
N ILE A 57 18.28 -4.01 2.57
CA ILE A 57 18.63 -5.25 1.87
C ILE A 57 19.65 -4.97 0.75
N LEU A 58 19.47 -3.88 0.01
CA LEU A 58 20.37 -3.51 -1.07
C LEU A 58 21.76 -3.14 -0.53
N ASP A 59 21.83 -2.37 0.54
CA ASP A 59 23.07 -1.99 1.21
C ASP A 59 23.79 -3.22 1.80
N LEU A 60 23.05 -4.14 2.43
CA LEU A 60 23.58 -5.40 2.95
C LEU A 60 24.19 -6.26 1.84
N LYS A 61 23.49 -6.39 0.71
CA LYS A 61 23.99 -7.15 -0.45
C LYS A 61 25.25 -6.53 -1.03
N ASN A 62 25.23 -5.23 -1.30
CA ASN A 62 26.38 -4.52 -1.85
C ASN A 62 27.59 -4.57 -0.92
N GLY A 63 27.37 -4.46 0.40
CA GLY A 63 28.43 -4.59 1.40
C GLY A 63 29.04 -6.00 1.42
N LEU A 64 28.22 -7.04 1.31
CA LEU A 64 28.71 -8.42 1.23
C LEU A 64 29.47 -8.69 -0.07
N GLU A 65 28.99 -8.19 -1.20
CA GLU A 65 29.66 -8.31 -2.50
C GLU A 65 31.03 -7.63 -2.48
N ALA A 66 31.13 -6.42 -1.92
CA ALA A 66 32.40 -5.70 -1.79
C ALA A 66 33.41 -6.45 -0.89
N VAL A 67 32.94 -7.10 0.18
CA VAL A 67 33.79 -7.93 1.05
C VAL A 67 34.21 -9.22 0.33
N GLU A 68 33.30 -9.86 -0.40
CA GLU A 68 33.60 -11.06 -1.18
C GLU A 68 34.62 -10.79 -2.27
N GLU A 69 34.48 -9.69 -3.02
CA GLU A 69 35.42 -9.29 -4.06
C GLU A 69 36.81 -9.04 -3.46
N ARG A 70 36.89 -8.35 -2.32
CA ARG A 70 38.18 -8.18 -1.62
C ARG A 70 38.79 -9.50 -1.16
N ALA A 71 37.99 -10.42 -0.62
CA ALA A 71 38.48 -11.74 -0.20
C ALA A 71 38.99 -12.57 -1.40
N ARG A 72 38.32 -12.47 -2.55
CA ARG A 72 38.73 -13.15 -3.79
C ARG A 72 39.99 -12.53 -4.40
N SER A 73 40.06 -11.19 -4.48
CA SER A 73 41.17 -10.47 -5.12
C SER A 73 42.43 -10.37 -4.26
N ASP A 74 42.30 -10.05 -2.97
CA ASP A 74 43.47 -9.81 -2.09
C ASP A 74 43.97 -11.10 -1.45
N LEU A 75 43.06 -12.01 -1.09
CA LEU A 75 43.37 -13.22 -0.32
C LEU A 75 43.28 -14.50 -1.14
N GLY A 76 42.83 -14.43 -2.40
CA GLY A 76 42.66 -15.61 -3.26
C GLY A 76 41.64 -16.61 -2.71
N MET A 77 40.73 -16.16 -1.83
CA MET A 77 39.75 -17.05 -1.21
C MET A 77 38.70 -17.49 -2.23
N ILE A 78 38.35 -18.77 -2.20
CA ILE A 78 37.32 -19.40 -3.05
C ILE A 78 36.28 -20.08 -2.16
N ARG A 79 35.02 -20.12 -2.60
CA ARG A 79 33.95 -20.74 -1.82
C ARG A 79 34.08 -22.27 -1.86
N ASP A 80 33.65 -22.95 -0.81
CA ASP A 80 33.67 -24.42 -0.77
C ASP A 80 32.87 -25.02 -1.93
N GLY A 81 33.51 -25.90 -2.72
CA GLY A 81 32.92 -26.52 -3.92
C GLY A 81 32.98 -25.67 -5.20
N GLU A 82 33.66 -24.53 -5.20
CA GLU A 82 33.83 -23.66 -6.37
C GLU A 82 35.11 -24.01 -7.15
N THR A 83 35.02 -24.10 -8.48
CA THR A 83 36.19 -24.34 -9.36
C THR A 83 36.76 -23.02 -9.83
N PHE A 84 37.97 -22.68 -9.38
CA PHE A 84 38.68 -21.47 -9.78
C PHE A 84 39.51 -21.67 -11.05
N TYR A 85 39.35 -20.78 -12.02
CA TYR A 85 40.14 -20.75 -13.26
C TYR A 85 41.00 -19.48 -13.30
N MET A 86 42.31 -19.64 -13.31
CA MET A 86 43.26 -18.53 -13.49
C MET A 86 43.78 -18.57 -14.92
N VAL A 87 43.46 -17.54 -15.71
CA VAL A 87 44.02 -17.38 -17.05
C VAL A 87 45.39 -16.74 -16.90
N ILE A 88 46.45 -17.48 -17.24
CA ILE A 88 47.82 -16.99 -17.28
C ILE A 88 48.10 -16.64 -18.74
N GLU A 89 48.41 -15.38 -19.03
CA GLU A 89 48.86 -14.92 -20.35
C GLU A 89 50.37 -15.11 -20.52
#